data_AF-A0A929HSE1-F1
#
_entry.id   AF-A0A929HSE1-F1
#
_cell.length_a   1.000
_cell.length_b   1.000
_cell.length_c   1.000
_cell.angle_alpha   90.00
_cell.angle_beta   90.00
_cell.angle_gamma   90.00
#
_symmetry.space_group_name_H-M   'P 1'
#
loop_
_entity.id
_entity.type
_entity.pdbx_description
1 polymer ?
#
loop_
_entity_poly.entity_id
_entity_poly.type
_entity_poly.pdbx_seq_one_letter_code
_entity_poly.pdbx_strand_id
1 'polypeptide(L)'
;MIRKCLFPVAGYGTRFLPATKSMPKEMLPVVNKPLVQYGVEEAIEAGMKNCAMVTGRGKRAITDHFDISYELEHQISGSPKEVYLESIRSVLNEGIFTQVRQREMKGLGHAILTGEALIGDEAFGVLLSDDLCLNDGPGVLSQMTELYSEFQCSIVAIQEVPEDEVHKYGVIAGEQLRDDLFRVTDMVEKPSPEDAPSNLAIIGRYILT
;
A
#
# COMPACT_ATOMS: atom_id res chain seq x y z
N MET A 1 -8.72 15.84 6.56
CA MET A 1 -8.77 14.40 6.93
C MET A 1 -8.89 13.61 5.64
N ILE A 2 -7.92 12.76 5.37
CA ILE A 2 -7.84 11.95 4.15
C ILE A 2 -8.79 10.76 4.30
N ARG A 3 -9.61 10.48 3.28
CA ARG A 3 -10.66 9.45 3.35
C ARG A 3 -10.45 8.27 2.42
N LYS A 4 -9.58 8.43 1.42
CA LYS A 4 -9.35 7.47 0.35
C LYS A 4 -7.90 7.00 0.36
N CYS A 5 -7.70 5.70 0.15
CA CYS A 5 -6.40 5.12 -0.07
C CYS A 5 -6.43 4.28 -1.35
N LEU A 6 -5.48 4.52 -2.25
CA LEU A 6 -5.30 3.82 -3.49
C LEU A 6 -4.29 2.67 -3.31
N PHE A 7 -4.65 1.49 -3.81
CA PHE A 7 -3.84 0.28 -3.74
C PHE A 7 -3.49 -0.19 -5.17
N PRO A 8 -2.27 0.13 -5.67
CA PRO A 8 -1.77 -0.38 -6.94
C PRO A 8 -1.41 -1.87 -6.86
N VAL A 9 -2.35 -2.74 -7.25
CA VAL A 9 -2.23 -4.21 -7.12
C VAL A 9 -2.26 -4.94 -8.47
N ALA A 10 -1.88 -4.25 -9.55
CA ALA A 10 -1.91 -4.78 -10.91
C ALA A 10 -0.66 -5.58 -11.32
N GLY A 11 0.44 -5.47 -10.55
CA GLY A 11 1.75 -6.00 -10.89
C GLY A 11 1.83 -7.52 -11.01
N TYR A 12 2.64 -8.05 -11.94
CA TYR A 12 2.82 -9.50 -12.08
C TYR A 12 3.59 -10.15 -10.92
N GLY A 13 4.31 -9.37 -10.11
CA GLY A 13 5.09 -9.90 -8.98
C GLY A 13 6.23 -10.82 -9.42
N THR A 14 6.92 -10.49 -10.52
CA THR A 14 8.00 -11.31 -11.09
C THR A 14 9.15 -11.57 -10.11
N ARG A 15 9.38 -10.67 -9.15
CA ARG A 15 10.36 -10.84 -8.06
C ARG A 15 10.05 -12.01 -7.13
N PHE A 16 8.80 -12.46 -7.09
CA PHE A 16 8.31 -13.51 -6.20
C PHE A 16 7.98 -14.81 -6.95
N LEU A 17 8.50 -14.97 -8.17
CA LEU A 17 8.40 -16.26 -8.88
C LEU A 17 9.21 -17.34 -8.12
N PRO A 18 8.72 -18.59 -8.06
CA PRO A 18 7.58 -19.13 -8.80
C PRO A 18 6.21 -18.94 -8.12
N ALA A 19 6.15 -18.44 -6.87
CA ALA A 19 4.91 -18.35 -6.10
C ALA A 19 3.84 -17.51 -6.81
N THR A 20 4.24 -16.43 -7.47
CA THR A 20 3.34 -15.52 -8.18
C THR A 20 2.87 -15.98 -9.55
N LYS A 21 3.25 -17.20 -9.98
CA LYS A 21 2.82 -17.76 -11.27
C LYS A 21 1.29 -17.91 -11.36
N SER A 22 0.64 -18.21 -10.24
CA SER A 22 -0.82 -18.42 -10.16
C SER A 22 -1.50 -17.69 -9.01
N MET A 23 -0.74 -16.92 -8.22
CA MET A 23 -1.25 -16.15 -7.09
C MET A 23 -0.74 -14.70 -7.20
N PRO A 24 -1.58 -13.68 -6.93
CA PRO A 24 -1.09 -12.31 -6.82
C PRO A 24 -0.02 -12.17 -5.74
N LYS A 25 1.03 -11.34 -5.94
CA LYS A 25 2.05 -11.09 -4.89
C LYS A 25 1.42 -10.55 -3.61
N GLU A 26 0.35 -9.76 -3.75
CA GLU A 26 -0.37 -9.12 -2.67
C GLU A 26 -1.20 -10.12 -1.84
N MET A 27 -1.42 -11.32 -2.39
CA MET A 27 -2.08 -12.45 -1.72
C MET A 27 -1.11 -13.41 -1.05
N LEU A 28 0.21 -13.16 -1.12
CA LEU A 28 1.18 -13.97 -0.40
C LEU A 28 0.90 -13.85 1.11
N PRO A 29 0.69 -14.97 1.82
CA PRO A 29 0.34 -14.93 3.23
C PRO A 29 1.57 -14.69 4.09
N VAL A 30 1.44 -13.78 5.06
CA VAL A 30 2.31 -13.74 6.23
C VAL A 30 1.55 -14.46 7.33
N VAL A 31 2.02 -15.67 7.67
CA VAL A 31 1.31 -16.64 8.51
C VAL A 31 -0.04 -17.04 7.89
N ASN A 32 -1.13 -16.34 8.23
CA ASN A 32 -2.50 -16.67 7.82
C ASN A 32 -3.25 -15.47 7.20
N LYS A 33 -2.58 -14.33 7.01
CA LYS A 33 -3.19 -13.10 6.47
C LYS A 33 -2.42 -12.66 5.22
N PRO A 34 -3.10 -12.34 4.09
CA PRO A 34 -2.41 -11.86 2.90
C PRO A 34 -1.87 -10.44 3.10
N LEU A 35 -0.75 -10.12 2.45
CA LEU A 35 -0.10 -8.81 2.49
C LEU A 35 -1.06 -7.63 2.25
N VAL A 36 -1.98 -7.76 1.29
CA VAL A 36 -2.97 -6.70 0.99
C VAL A 36 -3.87 -6.37 2.17
N GLN A 37 -4.20 -7.34 3.02
CA GLN A 37 -5.07 -7.09 4.18
C GLN A 37 -4.35 -6.27 5.24
N TYR A 38 -3.06 -6.49 5.49
CA TYR A 38 -2.27 -5.64 6.40
C TYR A 38 -2.29 -4.18 5.94
N GLY A 39 -2.12 -3.94 4.64
CA GLY A 39 -2.19 -2.59 4.08
C GLY A 39 -3.57 -1.95 4.20
N VAL A 40 -4.65 -2.73 4.02
CA VAL A 40 -6.02 -2.24 4.20
C VAL A 40 -6.30 -1.93 5.67
N GLU A 41 -5.85 -2.76 6.60
CA GLU A 41 -5.96 -2.51 8.04
C GLU A 41 -5.24 -1.21 8.43
N GLU A 42 -4.01 -1.01 7.94
CA GLU A 42 -3.25 0.23 8.16
C GLU A 42 -3.98 1.47 7.60
N ALA A 43 -4.57 1.36 6.41
CA ALA A 43 -5.33 2.46 5.82
C ALA A 43 -6.60 2.79 6.62
N ILE A 44 -7.33 1.77 7.09
CA ILE A 44 -8.53 1.95 7.92
C ILE A 44 -8.16 2.58 9.27
N GLU A 45 -7.07 2.13 9.90
CA GLU A 45 -6.52 2.71 11.13
C GLU A 45 -6.23 4.22 10.97
N ALA A 46 -5.68 4.61 9.82
CA ALA A 46 -5.41 6.01 9.46
C ALA A 46 -6.68 6.81 9.06
N GLY A 47 -7.86 6.21 9.13
CA GLY A 47 -9.15 6.82 8.77
C GLY A 47 -9.49 6.79 7.28
N MET A 48 -8.68 6.13 6.45
CA MET A 48 -8.86 6.01 5.01
C MET A 48 -9.74 4.80 4.65
N LYS A 49 -11.04 4.92 4.94
CA LYS A 49 -12.01 3.81 4.79
C LYS A 49 -12.34 3.46 3.35
N ASN A 50 -12.16 4.37 2.39
CA ASN A 50 -12.39 4.07 0.97
C ASN A 50 -11.12 3.48 0.36
N CYS A 51 -11.11 2.16 0.18
CA CYS A 51 -10.01 1.41 -0.41
C CYS A 51 -10.23 1.26 -1.93
N ALA A 52 -9.48 2.04 -2.71
CA ALA A 52 -9.55 2.06 -4.17
C ALA A 52 -8.46 1.16 -4.78
N MET A 53 -8.87 0.02 -5.34
CA MET A 53 -7.97 -1.00 -5.86
C MET A 53 -7.72 -0.81 -7.36
N VAL A 54 -6.47 -0.64 -7.76
CA VAL A 54 -6.07 -0.63 -9.17
C VAL A 54 -5.57 -2.03 -9.53
N THR A 55 -6.43 -2.82 -10.15
CA THR A 55 -6.21 -4.25 -10.41
C THR A 55 -5.74 -4.52 -11.85
N GLY A 56 -5.23 -5.72 -12.07
CA GLY A 56 -4.73 -6.20 -13.37
C GLY A 56 -5.38 -7.51 -13.83
N ARG A 57 -4.80 -8.14 -14.87
CA ARG A 57 -5.17 -9.52 -15.27
C ARG A 57 -4.76 -10.51 -14.17
N GLY A 58 -5.62 -11.48 -13.86
CA GLY A 58 -5.32 -12.55 -12.90
C GLY A 58 -5.39 -12.14 -11.42
N LYS A 59 -5.98 -10.98 -11.11
CA LYS A 59 -6.03 -10.41 -9.75
C LYS A 59 -7.36 -10.64 -9.00
N ARG A 60 -8.20 -11.55 -9.50
CA ARG A 60 -9.54 -11.81 -8.93
C ARG A 60 -9.48 -12.17 -7.45
N ALA A 61 -8.48 -12.94 -7.03
CA ALA A 61 -8.32 -13.36 -5.64
C ALA A 61 -8.23 -12.19 -4.64
N ILE A 62 -7.77 -11.02 -5.07
CA ILE A 62 -7.74 -9.81 -4.21
C ILE A 62 -9.17 -9.32 -3.98
N THR A 63 -9.97 -9.22 -5.04
CA THR A 63 -11.38 -8.82 -4.95
C THR A 63 -12.18 -9.84 -4.12
N ASP A 64 -11.99 -11.14 -4.39
CA ASP A 64 -12.71 -12.21 -3.67
C ASP A 64 -12.32 -12.25 -2.17
N HIS A 65 -11.12 -11.80 -1.78
CA HIS A 65 -10.68 -11.71 -0.37
C HIS A 65 -11.41 -10.63 0.42
N PHE A 66 -11.78 -9.53 -0.25
CA PHE A 66 -12.57 -8.44 0.33
C PHE A 66 -14.04 -8.53 -0.09
N ASP A 67 -14.57 -9.75 -0.21
CA ASP A 67 -15.98 -10.04 -0.45
C ASP A 67 -16.45 -11.19 0.45
N ILE A 68 -17.75 -11.39 0.55
CA ILE A 68 -18.36 -12.47 1.34
C ILE A 68 -18.23 -13.79 0.57
N SER A 69 -17.50 -14.74 1.15
CA SER A 69 -17.41 -16.10 0.63
C SER A 69 -18.55 -16.95 1.19
N TYR A 70 -19.74 -16.82 0.61
CA TYR A 70 -20.97 -17.44 1.14
C TYR A 70 -20.82 -18.95 1.42
N GLU A 71 -20.22 -19.70 0.49
CA GLU A 71 -20.04 -21.14 0.65
C GLU A 71 -19.12 -21.46 1.84
N LEU A 72 -17.99 -20.78 1.97
CA LEU A 72 -17.04 -21.00 3.07
C LEU A 72 -17.65 -20.61 4.41
N GLU A 73 -18.25 -19.41 4.48
CA GLU A 73 -18.80 -18.87 5.72
C GLU A 73 -20.00 -19.70 6.20
N HIS A 74 -20.85 -20.16 5.28
CA HIS A 74 -21.95 -21.05 5.61
C HIS A 74 -21.47 -22.40 6.16
N GLN A 75 -20.45 -23.00 5.53
CA GLN A 75 -19.91 -24.31 5.93
C GLN A 75 -19.30 -24.31 7.35
N ILE A 76 -18.71 -23.20 7.79
CA ILE A 76 -18.09 -23.10 9.10
C ILE A 76 -18.98 -22.41 10.15
N SER A 77 -20.18 -21.98 9.78
CA SER A 77 -21.09 -21.26 10.67
C SER A 77 -21.48 -22.11 11.88
N GLY A 78 -21.45 -21.50 13.07
CA GLY A 78 -21.66 -22.14 14.36
C GLY A 78 -20.50 -23.01 14.85
N SER A 79 -19.38 -23.08 14.12
CA SER A 79 -18.20 -23.84 14.54
C SER A 79 -17.17 -22.96 15.26
N PRO A 80 -16.25 -23.55 16.05
CA PRO A 80 -15.12 -22.81 16.63
C PRO A 80 -14.20 -22.12 15.61
N LYS A 81 -14.32 -22.47 14.32
CA LYS A 81 -13.49 -21.89 13.24
C LYS A 81 -13.93 -20.49 12.82
N GLU A 82 -15.12 -20.03 13.23
CA GLU A 82 -15.59 -18.68 12.92
C GLU A 82 -14.64 -17.58 13.44
N VAL A 83 -13.91 -17.84 14.53
CA VAL A 83 -12.90 -16.92 15.08
C VAL A 83 -11.85 -16.50 14.04
N TYR A 84 -11.56 -17.37 13.07
CA TYR A 84 -10.59 -17.06 12.00
C TYR A 84 -11.10 -16.04 10.98
N LEU A 85 -12.40 -15.74 10.97
CA LEU A 85 -13.00 -14.73 10.10
C LEU A 85 -13.15 -13.35 10.76
N GLU A 86 -12.93 -13.22 12.07
CA GLU A 86 -13.15 -11.96 12.81
C GLU A 86 -12.38 -10.79 12.20
N SER A 87 -11.10 -11.01 11.88
CA SER A 87 -10.21 -9.98 11.32
C SER A 87 -10.70 -9.48 9.96
N ILE A 88 -11.05 -10.38 9.02
CA ILE A 88 -11.53 -9.96 7.70
C ILE A 88 -12.95 -9.36 7.77
N ARG A 89 -13.82 -9.87 8.65
CA ARG A 89 -15.15 -9.30 8.88
C ARG A 89 -15.07 -7.87 9.43
N SER A 90 -14.13 -7.57 10.32
CA SER A 90 -13.90 -6.20 10.80
C SER A 90 -13.54 -5.27 9.64
N VAL A 91 -12.60 -5.69 8.80
CA VAL A 91 -12.18 -4.94 7.61
C VAL A 91 -13.35 -4.69 6.65
N LEU A 92 -14.19 -5.70 6.40
CA LEU A 92 -15.38 -5.57 5.55
C LEU A 92 -16.46 -4.65 6.12
N ASN A 93 -16.62 -4.62 7.44
CA ASN A 93 -17.60 -3.76 8.11
C ASN A 93 -17.20 -2.28 8.08
N GLU A 94 -15.90 -1.99 8.01
CA GLU A 94 -15.37 -0.63 8.08
C GLU A 94 -14.97 -0.05 6.71
N GLY A 95 -14.49 -0.90 5.81
CA GLY A 95 -13.95 -0.52 4.52
C GLY A 95 -14.99 -0.46 3.41
N ILE A 96 -14.80 0.47 2.48
CA ILE A 96 -15.52 0.55 1.20
C ILE A 96 -14.54 0.19 0.10
N PHE A 97 -14.78 -0.91 -0.61
CA PHE A 97 -13.88 -1.43 -1.63
C PHE A 97 -14.38 -1.07 -3.02
N THR A 98 -13.55 -0.35 -3.78
CA THR A 98 -13.82 -0.03 -5.20
C THR A 98 -12.67 -0.53 -6.03
N GLN A 99 -12.92 -0.78 -7.32
CA GLN A 99 -11.86 -1.26 -8.20
C GLN A 99 -11.95 -0.69 -9.60
N VAL A 100 -10.78 -0.46 -10.18
CA VAL A 100 -10.57 -0.12 -11.59
C VAL A 100 -9.48 -1.02 -12.15
N ARG A 101 -9.41 -1.13 -13.47
CA ARG A 101 -8.48 -2.03 -14.14
C ARG A 101 -7.38 -1.26 -14.87
N GLN A 102 -6.14 -1.47 -14.47
CA GLN A 102 -4.98 -1.09 -15.27
C GLN A 102 -4.87 -2.03 -16.48
N ARG A 103 -5.12 -1.48 -17.68
CA ARG A 103 -5.14 -2.26 -18.93
C ARG A 103 -3.73 -2.56 -19.46
N GLU A 104 -2.78 -1.67 -19.19
CA GLU A 104 -1.41 -1.72 -19.67
C GLU A 104 -0.41 -1.52 -18.52
N MET A 105 0.65 -2.34 -18.50
CA MET A 105 1.67 -2.32 -17.44
C MET A 105 2.71 -1.21 -17.68
N LYS A 106 2.30 0.04 -17.52
CA LYS A 106 3.14 1.25 -17.67
C LYS A 106 3.72 1.79 -16.36
N GLY A 107 3.84 0.93 -15.34
CA GLY A 107 4.42 1.28 -14.04
C GLY A 107 3.44 1.94 -13.06
N LEU A 108 3.99 2.39 -11.93
CA LEU A 108 3.25 2.90 -10.77
C LEU A 108 2.50 4.19 -11.08
N GLY A 109 3.14 5.18 -11.72
CA GLY A 109 2.49 6.45 -12.06
C GLY A 109 1.24 6.26 -12.94
N HIS A 110 1.30 5.34 -13.91
CA HIS A 110 0.13 4.99 -14.70
C HIS A 110 -0.95 4.26 -13.87
N ALA A 111 -0.56 3.43 -12.90
CA ALA A 111 -1.52 2.79 -11.99
C ALA A 111 -2.24 3.84 -11.14
N ILE A 112 -1.51 4.82 -10.60
CA ILE A 112 -2.07 5.94 -9.85
C ILE A 112 -3.04 6.75 -10.72
N LEU A 113 -2.62 7.14 -11.92
CA LEU A 113 -3.49 7.85 -12.88
C LEU A 113 -4.75 7.04 -13.26
N THR A 114 -4.63 5.72 -13.40
CA THR A 114 -5.80 4.86 -13.67
C THR A 114 -6.83 4.93 -12.52
N GLY A 115 -6.36 5.17 -11.29
CA GLY A 115 -7.16 5.33 -10.09
C GLY A 115 -7.92 6.66 -9.99
N GLU A 116 -7.62 7.65 -10.84
CA GLU A 116 -8.21 9.01 -10.80
C GLU A 116 -9.73 8.98 -10.68
N ALA A 117 -10.41 8.11 -11.44
CA ALA A 117 -11.87 7.99 -11.43
C ALA A 117 -12.46 7.51 -10.10
N LEU A 118 -11.66 6.84 -9.25
CA LEU A 118 -12.06 6.38 -7.92
C LEU A 118 -11.71 7.42 -6.83
N ILE A 119 -10.63 8.18 -7.05
CA ILE A 119 -10.13 9.16 -6.10
C ILE A 119 -10.85 10.51 -6.25
N GLY A 120 -10.90 11.10 -7.44
CA GLY A 120 -11.40 12.45 -7.66
C GLY A 120 -10.42 13.54 -7.19
N ASP A 121 -10.94 14.74 -6.95
CA ASP A 121 -10.17 15.93 -6.57
C ASP A 121 -10.06 16.05 -5.04
N GLU A 122 -9.32 15.12 -4.42
CA GLU A 122 -9.02 15.14 -3.00
C GLU A 122 -7.65 14.50 -2.71
N ALA A 123 -6.99 14.95 -1.63
CA ALA A 123 -5.78 14.29 -1.15
C ALA A 123 -6.07 12.84 -0.72
N PHE A 124 -5.16 11.93 -1.05
CA PHE A 124 -5.36 10.50 -0.90
C PHE A 124 -4.08 9.77 -0.50
N GLY A 125 -4.23 8.67 0.23
CA GLY A 125 -3.14 7.75 0.48
C GLY A 125 -2.83 6.90 -0.75
N VAL A 126 -1.58 6.51 -0.94
CA VAL A 126 -1.19 5.41 -1.83
C VAL A 126 -0.41 4.40 -1.00
N LEU A 127 -0.82 3.14 -1.07
CA LEU A 127 -0.20 2.06 -0.33
C LEU A 127 0.21 0.92 -1.27
N LEU A 128 1.50 0.59 -1.29
CA LEU A 128 2.03 -0.59 -1.96
C LEU A 128 2.07 -1.75 -0.95
N SER A 129 1.17 -2.72 -1.13
CA SER A 129 0.97 -3.78 -0.14
C SER A 129 2.12 -4.78 -0.04
N ASP A 130 3.06 -4.78 -0.98
CA ASP A 130 4.27 -5.61 -0.87
C ASP A 130 5.32 -5.07 0.11
N ASP A 131 5.17 -3.83 0.58
CA ASP A 131 5.95 -3.28 1.69
C ASP A 131 5.17 -3.43 3.00
N LEU A 132 5.50 -4.48 3.76
CA LEU A 132 4.96 -4.72 5.08
C LEU A 132 5.75 -3.91 6.12
N CYS A 133 5.13 -2.87 6.67
CA CYS A 133 5.68 -2.06 7.74
C CYS A 133 5.12 -2.53 9.08
N LEU A 134 6.01 -2.83 10.04
CA LEU A 134 5.65 -3.20 11.40
C LEU A 134 6.36 -2.25 12.36
N ASN A 135 5.62 -1.68 13.30
CA ASN A 135 6.17 -0.80 14.32
C ASN A 135 5.38 -0.91 15.62
N ASP A 136 6.03 -0.52 16.71
CA ASP A 136 5.36 -0.31 17.99
C ASP A 136 4.72 1.09 17.97
N GLY A 137 3.40 1.18 17.87
CA GLY A 137 2.66 2.45 17.85
C GLY A 137 1.71 2.59 16.65
N PRO A 138 1.30 3.83 16.31
CA PRO A 138 0.41 4.09 15.17
C PRO A 138 1.03 3.62 13.86
N GLY A 139 0.21 3.11 12.93
CA GLY A 139 0.67 2.73 11.59
C GLY A 139 1.30 3.89 10.81
N VAL A 140 2.10 3.57 9.78
CA VAL A 140 2.84 4.57 9.00
C VAL A 140 1.89 5.59 8.35
N LEU A 141 0.79 5.16 7.73
CA LEU A 141 -0.22 6.08 7.18
C LEU A 141 -0.85 7.00 8.24
N SER A 142 -1.02 6.54 9.48
CA SER A 142 -1.55 7.38 10.56
C SER A 142 -0.58 8.52 10.88
N GLN A 143 0.71 8.19 11.04
CA GLN A 143 1.77 9.18 11.26
C GLN A 143 1.87 10.18 10.09
N MET A 144 1.80 9.68 8.85
CA MET A 144 1.80 10.55 7.67
C MET A 144 0.59 11.47 7.60
N THR A 145 -0.59 11.02 8.05
CA THR A 145 -1.81 11.83 8.05
C THR A 145 -1.72 12.98 9.07
N GLU A 146 -1.03 12.77 10.18
CA GLU A 146 -0.71 13.84 11.14
C GLU A 146 0.21 14.89 10.50
N LEU A 147 1.29 14.45 9.83
CA LEU A 147 2.17 15.36 9.09
C LEU A 147 1.44 16.12 7.99
N TYR A 148 0.57 15.45 7.23
CA TYR A 148 -0.25 16.10 6.22
C TYR A 148 -1.13 17.19 6.84
N SER A 149 -1.71 16.94 8.02
CA SER A 149 -2.55 17.92 8.73
C SER A 149 -1.78 19.16 9.17
N GLU A 150 -0.49 19.04 9.41
CA GLU A 150 0.42 20.16 9.74
C GLU A 150 0.89 20.92 8.48
N PHE A 151 1.38 20.21 7.47
CA PHE A 151 2.10 20.82 6.34
C PHE A 151 1.24 21.05 5.09
N GLN A 152 0.12 20.34 4.94
CA GLN A 152 -0.79 20.42 3.80
C GLN A 152 -0.08 20.28 2.44
N CYS A 153 0.86 19.34 2.33
CA CYS A 153 1.60 19.02 1.11
C CYS A 153 1.73 17.50 0.94
N SER A 154 2.22 17.04 -0.22
CA SER A 154 2.48 15.63 -0.42
C SER A 154 3.52 15.09 0.58
N ILE A 155 3.25 13.92 1.15
CA ILE A 155 4.13 13.25 2.13
C ILE A 155 4.58 11.92 1.53
N VAL A 156 5.87 11.61 1.62
CA VAL A 156 6.44 10.32 1.23
C VAL A 156 7.11 9.70 2.44
N ALA A 157 6.85 8.43 2.69
CA ALA A 157 7.61 7.71 3.70
C ALA A 157 8.95 7.26 3.13
N ILE A 158 9.98 7.31 3.96
CA ILE A 158 11.35 6.95 3.62
C ILE A 158 11.93 6.02 4.67
N GLN A 159 12.99 5.31 4.32
CA GLN A 159 13.81 4.53 5.24
C GLN A 159 15.28 4.68 4.85
N GLU A 160 16.17 4.61 5.84
CA GLU A 160 17.59 4.43 5.57
C GLU A 160 17.85 3.02 5.04
N VAL A 161 18.65 2.91 3.97
CA VAL A 161 19.12 1.64 3.43
C VAL A 161 20.65 1.61 3.41
N PRO A 162 21.27 0.42 3.39
CA PRO A 162 22.70 0.31 3.12
C PRO A 162 23.08 0.96 1.77
N GLU A 163 24.25 1.60 1.71
CA GLU A 163 24.70 2.33 0.51
C GLU A 163 24.78 1.42 -0.75
N ASP A 164 25.06 0.13 -0.58
CA ASP A 164 25.11 -0.84 -1.68
C ASP A 164 23.72 -1.28 -2.17
N GLU A 165 22.64 -0.89 -1.48
CA GLU A 165 21.26 -1.22 -1.85
C GLU A 165 20.47 -0.06 -2.48
N VAL A 166 21.01 1.17 -2.49
CA VAL A 166 20.32 2.38 -2.98
C VAL A 166 19.81 2.24 -4.42
N HIS A 167 20.52 1.50 -5.27
CA HIS A 167 20.17 1.25 -6.67
C HIS A 167 18.86 0.46 -6.88
N LYS A 168 18.26 -0.06 -5.80
CA LYS A 168 16.99 -0.81 -5.85
C LYS A 168 15.77 0.11 -5.71
N TYR A 169 15.95 1.34 -5.24
CA TYR A 169 14.89 2.24 -4.77
C TYR A 169 14.92 3.62 -5.44
N GLY A 170 13.84 4.37 -5.28
CA GLY A 170 13.87 5.83 -5.45
C GLY A 170 14.50 6.45 -4.20
N VAL A 171 15.46 7.34 -4.37
CA VAL A 171 16.23 7.96 -3.28
C VAL A 171 16.01 9.46 -3.29
N ILE A 172 15.74 10.04 -2.12
CA ILE A 172 15.47 11.48 -1.99
C ILE A 172 16.74 12.28 -1.71
N ALA A 173 16.78 13.50 -2.22
CA ALA A 173 17.61 14.58 -1.69
C ALA A 173 16.71 15.49 -0.84
N GLY A 174 17.21 16.00 0.28
CA GLY A 174 16.41 16.89 1.10
C GLY A 174 17.15 17.51 2.28
N GLU A 175 16.51 18.53 2.86
CA GLU A 175 16.99 19.21 4.06
C GLU A 175 16.28 18.62 5.28
N GLN A 176 17.05 18.22 6.30
CA GLN A 176 16.47 17.74 7.56
C GLN A 176 15.83 18.92 8.30
N LEU A 177 14.53 18.80 8.61
CA LEU A 177 13.80 19.81 9.38
C LEU A 177 13.82 19.51 10.88
N ARG A 178 13.75 18.22 11.24
CA ARG A 178 13.90 17.67 12.59
C ARG A 178 14.21 16.17 12.50
N ASP A 179 14.39 15.53 13.63
CA ASP A 179 14.52 14.07 13.71
C ASP A 179 13.34 13.42 12.97
N ASP A 180 13.67 12.51 12.04
CA ASP A 180 12.75 11.76 11.17
C ASP A 180 11.88 12.57 10.19
N LEU A 181 12.17 13.85 9.95
CA LEU A 181 11.44 14.68 8.98
C LEU A 181 12.38 15.46 8.04
N PHE A 182 12.21 15.23 6.74
CA PHE A 182 13.00 15.86 5.69
C PHE A 182 12.10 16.62 4.72
N ARG A 183 12.54 17.82 4.33
CA ARG A 183 11.98 18.53 3.18
C ARG A 183 12.66 18.05 1.92
N VAL A 184 11.93 17.27 1.12
CA VAL A 184 12.41 16.75 -0.16
C VAL A 184 12.64 17.92 -1.14
N THR A 185 13.83 17.96 -1.75
CA THR A 185 14.21 18.92 -2.80
C THR A 185 14.33 18.27 -4.17
N ASP A 186 14.70 16.99 -4.21
CA ASP A 186 14.82 16.20 -5.43
C ASP A 186 14.64 14.70 -5.14
N MET A 187 14.44 13.89 -6.18
CA MET A 187 14.43 12.42 -6.08
C MET A 187 14.99 11.76 -7.34
N VAL A 188 15.73 10.67 -7.16
CA VAL A 188 16.33 9.91 -8.25
C VAL A 188 15.88 8.46 -8.17
N GLU A 189 15.28 7.94 -9.25
CA GLU A 189 14.86 6.54 -9.34
C GLU A 189 16.06 5.65 -9.67
N LYS A 190 16.42 4.75 -8.75
CA LYS A 190 17.49 3.74 -8.90
C LYS A 190 18.83 4.34 -9.32
N PRO A 191 19.38 5.28 -8.54
CA PRO A 191 20.69 5.85 -8.82
C PRO A 191 21.79 4.78 -8.73
N SER A 192 22.91 5.02 -9.40
CA SER A 192 24.14 4.30 -9.05
C SER A 192 24.55 4.69 -7.62
N PRO A 193 25.30 3.86 -6.87
CA PRO A 193 25.77 4.26 -5.54
C PRO A 193 26.58 5.56 -5.53
N GLU A 194 27.30 5.85 -6.62
CA GLU A 194 28.12 7.06 -6.78
C GLU A 194 27.27 8.32 -7.07
N ASP A 195 26.10 8.14 -7.68
CA ASP A 195 25.17 9.21 -8.04
C ASP A 195 24.02 9.37 -7.03
N ALA A 196 23.98 8.56 -5.98
CA ALA A 196 22.90 8.58 -4.99
C ALA A 196 22.99 9.86 -4.14
N PRO A 197 21.92 10.68 -4.08
CA PRO A 197 21.96 11.94 -3.34
C PRO A 197 21.94 11.74 -1.82
N SER A 198 21.53 10.56 -1.36
CA SER A 198 21.53 10.12 0.04
C SER A 198 21.39 8.60 0.12
N ASN A 199 21.22 8.04 1.31
CA ASN A 199 20.78 6.65 1.53
C ASN A 199 19.31 6.55 1.98
N LEU A 200 18.52 7.62 1.79
CA LEU A 200 17.12 7.70 2.19
C LEU A 200 16.22 7.23 1.04
N ALA A 201 15.81 5.96 1.11
CA ALA A 201 14.98 5.30 0.11
C ALA A 201 13.49 5.51 0.37
N ILE A 202 12.74 5.82 -0.68
CA ILE A 202 11.27 5.90 -0.64
C ILE A 202 10.69 4.50 -0.45
N ILE A 203 9.76 4.36 0.48
CA ILE A 203 8.97 3.14 0.69
C ILE A 203 7.54 3.33 0.17
N GLY A 204 6.80 2.22 0.07
CA GLY A 204 5.47 2.14 -0.52
C GLY A 204 4.33 2.82 0.24
N ARG A 205 4.54 4.01 0.81
CA ARG A 205 3.51 4.84 1.47
C ARG A 205 3.62 6.30 1.02
N TYR A 206 2.53 6.83 0.52
CA TYR A 206 2.43 8.20 0.00
C TYR A 206 1.14 8.84 0.49
N ILE A 207 1.17 10.15 0.71
CA ILE A 207 0.00 11.03 0.67
C ILE A 207 0.22 11.97 -0.51
N LEU A 208 -0.68 11.93 -1.48
CA LEU A 208 -0.62 12.75 -2.69
C LEU A 208 -1.78 13.74 -2.70
N THR A 209 -1.56 14.90 -3.32
CA THR A 209 -2.50 16.03 -3.39
C THR A 209 -2.85 16.37 -4.82
#